data_AF-A0A944WEZ7-F1
#
_entry.id   AF-A0A944WEZ7-F1
#
_cell.length_a   1.000
_cell.length_b   1.000
_cell.length_c   1.000
_cell.angle_alpha   90.00
_cell.angle_beta   90.00
_cell.angle_gamma   90.00
#
_symmetry.space_group_name_H-M   'P 1'
#
loop_
_entity.id
_entity.type
_entity.pdbx_description
1 polymer ?
#
loop_
_entity_poly.entity_id
_entity_poly.type
_entity_poly.pdbx_seq_one_letter_code
_entity_poly.pdbx_strand_id
1 'polypeptide(L)'
;VISMSDLFNPYKEFLDLDTAPKCPTYYELLGISDRNECTHDLVENGRITALAKMRAFKPGGNAAVWAALLDEVALASTTLLDADLKATYDNQLTTDEVPTALDLVQRLGPIERIDASPAASAAAASPVDSMAPSHLQSGAAVGARVAAVHPIIPTAVAVPVAAHVEVATPIAQPTGTLPDTTEAFEQPQSVNEFGGTQIKGNRRRSSRKTSSPLLLYAGISLFLITGGAAFAFWDWGNEQQVALKTTKTVAAEAPANPAAPTAEQPKLRPPAKPKPIDSMRPDWGPQNPKPNPPTDAGEGTPPAEPKPMEPKPMEPKPAPKPIEPAELVKLTAALKLGRTALSERNLEITAEQLAIAAPLARSGEPRKAFIRLKTMHQFLEQFLRLSNEAIDGYKGGSEIKLSESNTIVVVETTPQDVTIRVAGTVKTYLRNQLSSGLAIGIANTNFEESKYKSTLKAAFVITQKTLRDFDVERAREFWEMGPEPIELFEGYITDDYEFASE
;
A
#
# COMPACT_ATOMS: atom_id res chain seq x y z
N VAL A 1 -24.30 37.07 18.45
CA VAL A 1 -24.75 35.95 19.29
C VAL A 1 -25.08 34.82 18.35
N ILE A 2 -24.15 33.88 18.16
CA ILE A 2 -24.44 32.64 17.41
C ILE A 2 -25.37 31.83 18.31
N SER A 3 -26.56 31.50 17.83
CA SER A 3 -27.47 30.64 18.61
C SER A 3 -26.78 29.28 18.76
N MET A 4 -26.57 28.80 19.99
CA MET A 4 -25.97 27.47 20.23
C MET A 4 -26.78 26.31 19.61
N SER A 5 -27.98 26.61 19.11
CA SER A 5 -28.88 25.71 18.38
C SER A 5 -28.37 25.27 17.00
N ASP A 6 -27.40 26.00 16.41
CA ASP A 6 -26.92 25.73 15.04
C ASP A 6 -25.65 24.87 15.01
N LEU A 7 -25.22 24.31 16.14
CA LEU A 7 -24.06 23.42 16.17
C LEU A 7 -24.38 22.12 15.42
N PHE A 8 -23.60 21.82 14.38
CA PHE A 8 -23.75 20.63 13.56
C PHE A 8 -23.64 19.37 14.44
N ASN A 9 -24.75 18.65 14.62
CA ASN A 9 -24.78 17.35 15.29
C ASN A 9 -24.82 16.24 14.23
N PRO A 10 -23.71 15.50 14.01
CA PRO A 10 -23.65 14.48 12.97
C PRO A 10 -24.61 13.31 13.21
N TYR A 11 -24.91 12.97 14.47
CA TYR A 11 -25.84 11.89 14.80
C TYR A 11 -27.29 12.26 14.46
N LYS A 12 -27.66 13.53 14.67
CA LYS A 12 -28.98 14.04 14.29
C LYS A 12 -29.14 14.13 12.77
N GLU A 13 -28.12 14.64 12.07
CA GLU A 13 -28.18 14.82 10.63
C GLU A 13 -28.15 13.49 9.87
N PHE A 14 -27.30 12.54 10.27
CA PHE A 14 -27.07 11.31 9.50
C PHE A 14 -27.90 10.12 9.97
N LEU A 15 -28.31 10.07 11.24
CA LEU A 15 -29.02 8.92 11.83
C LEU A 15 -30.37 9.28 12.44
N ASP A 16 -30.76 10.56 12.43
CA ASP A 16 -31.94 11.11 13.10
C ASP A 16 -31.93 10.93 14.64
N LEU A 17 -30.75 10.89 15.25
CA LEU A 17 -30.58 10.71 16.70
C LEU A 17 -30.34 12.06 17.40
N ASP A 18 -31.33 12.53 18.17
CA ASP A 18 -31.23 13.77 18.94
C ASP A 18 -30.65 13.54 20.34
N THR A 19 -29.37 13.16 20.38
CA THR A 19 -28.69 12.80 21.64
C THR A 19 -27.94 13.96 22.29
N ALA A 20 -27.80 15.11 21.62
CA ALA A 20 -27.07 16.26 22.15
C ALA A 20 -27.68 16.75 23.48
N PRO A 21 -26.86 16.98 24.53
CA PRO A 21 -25.40 17.06 24.52
C PRO A 21 -24.64 15.73 24.75
N LYS A 22 -25.31 14.60 24.91
CA LYS A 22 -24.69 13.29 25.22
C LYS A 22 -24.36 12.52 23.93
N CYS A 23 -23.24 11.79 23.90
CA CYS A 23 -22.96 10.86 22.79
C CYS A 23 -23.96 9.69 22.84
N PRO A 24 -24.47 9.22 21.68
CA PRO A 24 -25.34 8.05 21.65
C PRO A 24 -24.61 6.80 22.14
N THR A 25 -25.33 5.90 22.79
CA THR A 25 -24.85 4.55 23.10
C THR A 25 -24.80 3.68 21.84
N TYR A 26 -24.04 2.58 21.84
CA TYR A 26 -24.01 1.62 20.73
C TYR A 26 -25.39 1.01 20.45
N TYR A 27 -26.22 0.87 21.49
CA TYR A 27 -27.61 0.44 21.35
C TYR A 27 -28.44 1.48 20.58
N GLU A 28 -28.36 2.75 20.96
CA GLU A 28 -29.05 3.87 20.29
C GLU A 28 -28.53 4.06 18.85
N LEU A 29 -27.23 3.92 18.63
CA LEU A 29 -26.60 4.07 17.31
C LEU A 29 -27.14 3.04 16.30
N LEU A 30 -27.43 1.82 16.76
CA LEU A 30 -28.03 0.76 15.96
C LEU A 30 -29.56 0.74 16.00
N GLY A 31 -30.20 1.66 16.73
CA GLY A 31 -31.66 1.73 16.87
C GLY A 31 -32.28 0.62 17.72
N ILE A 32 -31.52 0.02 18.63
CA ILE A 32 -31.97 -1.04 19.55
C ILE A 32 -32.46 -0.38 20.84
N SER A 33 -33.76 -0.46 21.10
CA SER A 33 -34.38 0.20 22.26
C SER A 33 -34.13 -0.53 23.58
N ASP A 34 -34.11 -1.87 23.57
CA ASP A 34 -33.97 -2.69 24.77
C ASP A 34 -32.64 -3.45 24.80
N ARG A 35 -31.77 -3.05 25.74
CA ARG A 35 -30.45 -3.69 25.97
C ARG A 35 -30.54 -5.20 26.26
N ASN A 36 -31.62 -5.62 26.92
CA ASN A 36 -31.85 -7.02 27.29
C ASN A 36 -32.28 -7.88 26.09
N GLU A 37 -32.83 -7.27 25.04
CA GLU A 37 -33.31 -7.95 23.84
C GLU A 37 -32.32 -7.84 22.67
N CYS A 38 -31.05 -7.58 22.95
CA CYS A 38 -30.00 -7.47 21.94
C CYS A 38 -29.62 -8.86 21.39
N THR A 39 -30.43 -9.36 20.45
CA THR A 39 -30.18 -10.58 19.67
C THR A 39 -29.27 -10.29 18.47
N HIS A 40 -28.60 -11.34 17.96
CA HIS A 40 -27.74 -11.23 16.79
C HIS A 40 -28.46 -10.58 15.58
N ASP A 41 -29.69 -11.02 15.30
CA ASP A 41 -30.47 -10.50 14.17
C ASP A 41 -30.85 -9.03 14.34
N LEU A 42 -31.14 -8.58 15.56
CA LEU A 42 -31.43 -7.17 15.83
C LEU A 42 -30.19 -6.29 15.65
N VAL A 43 -29.02 -6.76 16.07
CA VAL A 43 -27.75 -6.04 15.85
C VAL A 43 -27.43 -5.92 14.36
N GLU A 44 -27.56 -7.01 13.62
CA GLU A 44 -27.27 -7.01 12.19
C GLU A 44 -28.27 -6.16 11.39
N ASN A 45 -29.56 -6.25 11.70
CA ASN A 45 -30.58 -5.40 11.07
C ASN A 45 -30.39 -3.91 11.41
N GLY A 46 -30.03 -3.61 12.67
CA GLY A 46 -29.70 -2.26 13.12
C GLY A 46 -28.50 -1.68 12.37
N ARG A 47 -27.43 -2.48 12.21
CA ARG A 47 -26.25 -2.13 11.41
C ARG A 47 -26.62 -1.83 9.96
N ILE A 48 -27.40 -2.70 9.32
CA ILE A 48 -27.83 -2.51 7.92
C ILE A 48 -28.63 -1.21 7.78
N THR A 49 -29.55 -0.93 8.70
CA THR A 49 -30.39 0.27 8.67
C THR A 49 -29.57 1.54 8.91
N ALA A 50 -28.66 1.54 9.88
CA ALA A 50 -27.77 2.67 10.13
C ALA A 50 -26.87 2.97 8.92
N LEU A 51 -26.25 1.93 8.32
CA LEU A 51 -25.44 2.08 7.11
C LEU A 51 -26.26 2.56 5.91
N ALA A 52 -27.51 2.08 5.77
CA ALA A 52 -28.41 2.52 4.70
C ALA A 52 -28.76 4.01 4.83
N LYS A 53 -29.07 4.49 6.05
CA LYS A 53 -29.28 5.91 6.33
C LYS A 53 -28.05 6.73 5.97
N MET A 54 -26.88 6.33 6.45
CA MET A 54 -25.63 7.05 6.19
C MET A 54 -25.27 7.12 4.69
N ARG A 55 -25.52 6.05 3.93
CA ARG A 55 -25.27 6.00 2.49
C ARG A 55 -26.25 6.85 1.68
N ALA A 56 -27.41 7.19 2.23
CA ALA A 56 -28.36 8.10 1.59
C ALA A 56 -27.84 9.57 1.55
N PHE A 57 -26.89 9.91 2.42
CA PHE A 57 -26.27 11.24 2.46
C PHE A 57 -25.04 11.32 1.55
N LYS A 58 -24.86 12.48 0.92
CA LYS A 58 -23.63 12.82 0.22
C LYS A 58 -22.67 13.50 1.20
N PRO A 59 -21.49 12.93 1.49
CA PRO A 59 -20.62 13.39 2.58
C PRO A 59 -20.15 14.86 2.48
N GLY A 60 -20.10 15.44 1.27
CA GLY A 60 -19.81 16.87 1.07
C GLY A 60 -18.54 17.34 1.81
N GLY A 61 -18.60 18.53 2.43
CA GLY A 61 -17.52 19.06 3.28
C GLY A 61 -17.33 18.29 4.60
N ASN A 62 -18.27 17.43 4.97
CA ASN A 62 -18.26 16.64 6.21
C ASN A 62 -17.79 15.20 5.98
N ALA A 63 -17.05 14.92 4.90
CA ALA A 63 -16.64 13.57 4.53
C ALA A 63 -15.84 12.84 5.61
N ALA A 64 -14.99 13.57 6.34
CA ALA A 64 -14.22 13.00 7.45
C ALA A 64 -15.12 12.54 8.61
N VAL A 65 -16.10 13.38 8.99
CA VAL A 65 -17.06 13.05 10.06
C VAL A 65 -17.99 11.91 9.64
N TRP A 66 -18.43 11.91 8.38
CA TRP A 66 -19.21 10.82 7.81
C TRP A 66 -18.45 9.49 7.83
N ALA A 67 -17.16 9.50 7.46
CA ALA A 67 -16.33 8.30 7.52
C ALA A 67 -16.12 7.81 8.96
N ALA A 68 -15.83 8.72 9.90
CA ALA A 68 -15.69 8.38 11.32
C ALA A 68 -16.97 7.73 11.89
N LEU A 69 -18.14 8.23 11.51
CA LEU A 69 -19.41 7.66 11.95
C LEU A 69 -19.67 6.26 11.36
N LEU A 70 -19.16 5.96 10.15
CA LEU A 70 -19.26 4.61 9.59
C LEU A 70 -18.39 3.62 10.38
N ASP A 71 -17.19 4.04 10.74
CA ASP A 71 -16.29 3.23 11.57
C ASP A 71 -16.89 2.99 12.96
N GLU A 72 -17.57 3.98 13.52
CA GLU A 72 -18.28 3.89 14.80
C GLU A 72 -19.46 2.90 14.74
N VAL A 73 -20.28 2.95 13.69
CA VAL A 73 -21.37 1.97 13.47
C VAL A 73 -20.82 0.54 13.32
N ALA A 74 -19.70 0.38 12.60
CA ALA A 74 -19.02 -0.91 12.49
C ALA A 74 -18.54 -1.40 13.85
N LEU A 75 -17.85 -0.54 14.62
CA LEU A 75 -17.36 -0.86 15.96
C LEU A 75 -18.49 -1.24 16.92
N ALA A 76 -19.60 -0.51 16.90
CA ALA A 76 -20.80 -0.79 17.69
C ALA A 76 -21.34 -2.20 17.40
N SER A 77 -21.51 -2.55 16.13
CA SER A 77 -22.00 -3.89 15.75
C SER A 77 -21.05 -5.01 16.20
N THR A 78 -19.73 -4.84 16.00
CA THR A 78 -18.73 -5.84 16.39
C THR A 78 -18.71 -6.03 17.91
N THR A 79 -18.81 -4.94 18.66
CA THR A 79 -18.84 -4.96 20.13
C THR A 79 -20.10 -5.65 20.65
N LEU A 80 -21.26 -5.40 20.05
CA LEU A 80 -22.53 -5.96 20.51
C LEU A 80 -22.77 -7.42 20.07
N LEU A 81 -22.11 -7.88 19.01
CA LEU A 81 -22.15 -9.28 18.57
C LEU A 81 -21.24 -10.19 19.39
N ASP A 82 -20.14 -9.67 19.93
CA ASP A 82 -19.23 -10.40 20.81
C ASP A 82 -19.72 -10.34 22.27
N ALA A 83 -19.95 -11.50 22.89
CA ALA A 83 -20.52 -11.59 24.23
C ALA A 83 -19.62 -10.95 25.32
N ASP A 84 -18.30 -11.10 25.20
CA ASP A 84 -17.34 -10.62 26.19
C ASP A 84 -17.13 -9.11 26.06
N LEU A 85 -17.02 -8.62 24.81
CA LEU A 85 -16.94 -7.17 24.53
C LEU A 85 -18.24 -6.46 24.92
N LYS A 86 -19.39 -7.05 24.61
CA LYS A 86 -20.70 -6.54 25.02
C LYS A 86 -20.78 -6.44 26.54
N ALA A 87 -20.41 -7.48 27.29
CA ALA A 87 -20.44 -7.47 28.75
C ALA A 87 -19.54 -6.38 29.34
N THR A 88 -18.37 -6.16 28.75
CA THR A 88 -17.44 -5.11 29.16
C THR A 88 -18.03 -3.71 28.92
N TYR A 89 -18.57 -3.48 27.72
CA TYR A 89 -19.25 -2.23 27.35
C TYR A 89 -20.46 -1.93 28.25
N ASP A 90 -21.21 -2.98 28.56
CA ASP A 90 -22.37 -2.99 29.44
C ASP A 90 -22.05 -2.59 30.89
N ASN A 91 -20.87 -2.97 31.38
CA ASN A 91 -20.36 -2.57 32.67
C ASN A 91 -19.91 -1.09 32.66
N GLN A 92 -19.32 -0.62 31.56
CA GLN A 92 -18.93 0.80 31.40
C GLN A 92 -20.16 1.71 31.46
N LEU A 93 -21.25 1.35 30.77
CA LEU A 93 -22.51 2.09 30.81
C LEU A 93 -23.14 2.16 32.21
N THR A 94 -22.87 1.17 33.07
CA THR A 94 -23.37 1.16 34.46
C THR A 94 -22.55 2.06 35.37
N THR A 95 -21.30 2.34 35.00
CA THR A 95 -20.35 3.14 35.78
C THR A 95 -20.40 4.63 35.41
N ASP A 96 -21.29 5.02 34.47
CA ASP A 96 -21.33 6.34 33.83
C ASP A 96 -19.98 6.78 33.22
N GLU A 97 -19.07 5.83 32.98
CA GLU A 97 -17.79 6.08 32.33
C GLU A 97 -18.03 6.08 30.82
N VAL A 98 -17.85 7.25 30.18
CA VAL A 98 -18.02 7.38 28.73
C VAL A 98 -17.00 6.48 28.04
N PRO A 99 -17.44 5.48 27.24
CA PRO A 99 -16.53 4.60 26.54
C PRO A 99 -15.56 5.40 25.67
N THR A 100 -14.25 5.25 25.89
CA THR A 100 -13.18 5.96 25.17
C THR A 100 -13.27 5.82 23.65
N ALA A 101 -13.94 4.77 23.17
CA ALA A 101 -14.19 4.50 21.76
C ALA A 101 -15.19 5.46 21.08
N LEU A 102 -16.08 6.11 21.84
CA LEU A 102 -17.08 7.08 21.34
C LEU A 102 -16.50 8.50 21.15
N ASP A 103 -15.21 8.71 21.42
CA ASP A 103 -14.55 10.02 21.33
C ASP A 103 -14.04 10.36 19.91
N LEU A 104 -14.19 9.45 18.93
CA LEU A 104 -13.66 9.67 17.57
C LEU A 104 -14.32 10.85 16.84
N VAL A 105 -15.63 10.99 16.95
CA VAL A 105 -16.38 12.10 16.33
C VAL A 105 -16.18 13.41 17.12
N GLN A 106 -16.05 13.31 18.44
CA GLN A 106 -15.85 14.47 19.31
C GLN A 106 -14.43 15.07 19.18
N ARG A 107 -13.43 14.23 18.95
CA ARG A 107 -12.03 14.64 18.67
C ARG A 107 -11.85 15.39 17.36
N LEU A 108 -12.72 15.20 16.37
CA LEU A 108 -12.65 15.94 15.11
C LEU A 108 -13.13 17.40 15.25
N GLY A 109 -13.61 17.80 16.43
CA GLY A 109 -14.01 19.15 16.78
C GLY A 109 -15.33 19.57 16.13
N PRO A 110 -15.98 20.64 16.62
CA PRO A 110 -17.14 21.22 15.94
C PRO A 110 -16.67 21.83 14.63
N ILE A 111 -16.95 21.15 13.53
CA ILE A 111 -16.74 21.70 12.20
C ILE A 111 -17.85 22.74 12.00
N GLU A 112 -17.47 24.02 11.97
CA GLU A 112 -18.39 25.08 11.57
C GLU A 112 -19.02 24.70 10.23
N ARG A 113 -20.35 24.76 10.15
CA ARG A 113 -21.10 24.42 8.94
C ARG A 113 -20.58 25.33 7.83
N ILE A 114 -19.73 24.81 6.95
CA ILE A 114 -19.33 25.52 5.73
C ILE A 114 -20.56 25.44 4.83
N ASP A 115 -21.50 26.35 5.05
CA ASP A 115 -22.58 26.56 4.11
C ASP A 115 -21.91 26.88 2.78
N ALA A 116 -22.08 25.97 1.81
CA ALA A 116 -21.66 26.19 0.44
C ALA A 116 -22.51 27.33 -0.11
N SER A 117 -22.08 28.57 0.18
CA SER A 117 -22.70 29.80 -0.31
C SER A 117 -22.74 29.74 -1.84
N PRO A 118 -23.91 29.63 -2.46
CA PRO A 118 -23.99 29.65 -3.90
C PRO A 118 -23.91 31.10 -4.36
N ALA A 119 -22.98 31.38 -5.27
CA ALA A 119 -22.85 32.62 -6.06
C ALA A 119 -22.40 33.91 -5.34
N ALA A 120 -21.11 34.25 -5.52
CA ALA A 120 -20.65 35.61 -5.84
C ALA A 120 -19.15 35.64 -6.14
N SER A 121 -18.75 35.38 -7.40
CA SER A 121 -17.58 36.04 -8.01
C SER A 121 -17.55 35.80 -9.52
N ALA A 122 -18.43 36.51 -10.21
CA ALA A 122 -18.35 36.77 -11.65
C ALA A 122 -18.93 38.17 -11.88
N ALA A 123 -18.13 39.22 -11.67
CA ALA A 123 -18.34 40.55 -12.26
C ALA A 123 -17.14 41.48 -11.96
N ALA A 124 -16.79 42.29 -12.96
CA ALA A 124 -15.76 43.34 -13.04
C ALA A 124 -14.34 42.84 -13.36
N ALA A 125 -13.71 43.14 -14.50
CA ALA A 125 -13.83 44.32 -15.33
C ALA A 125 -13.54 44.05 -16.83
N SER A 126 -14.36 44.64 -17.70
CA SER A 126 -13.94 45.05 -19.04
C SER A 126 -14.27 46.53 -19.20
N PRO A 127 -13.27 47.33 -19.60
CA PRO A 127 -13.44 48.34 -20.64
C PRO A 127 -12.41 48.00 -21.73
N VAL A 128 -12.69 48.04 -23.03
CA VAL A 128 -13.05 49.22 -23.81
C VAL A 128 -13.64 48.75 -25.14
N ASP A 129 -14.79 49.30 -25.47
CA ASP A 129 -15.37 49.32 -26.81
C ASP A 129 -15.22 50.78 -27.31
N SER A 130 -14.33 51.02 -28.28
CA SER A 130 -14.36 52.23 -29.13
C SER A 130 -13.25 52.24 -30.18
N MET A 131 -13.70 52.48 -31.42
CA MET A 131 -12.96 52.90 -32.62
C MET A 131 -12.35 51.80 -33.52
N ALA A 132 -13.22 51.26 -34.39
CA ALA A 132 -12.96 51.33 -35.83
C ALA A 132 -13.93 52.35 -36.44
N PRO A 133 -13.50 53.15 -37.43
CA PRO A 133 -13.87 52.76 -38.79
C PRO A 133 -12.77 52.93 -39.85
N SER A 134 -12.92 52.12 -40.89
CA SER A 134 -12.34 52.14 -42.23
C SER A 134 -11.87 53.49 -42.77
N HIS A 135 -10.70 53.53 -43.42
CA HIS A 135 -10.50 54.24 -44.71
C HIS A 135 -9.29 53.66 -45.48
N LEU A 136 -9.57 53.18 -46.69
CA LEU A 136 -8.61 53.02 -47.79
C LEU A 136 -8.20 54.42 -48.29
N GLN A 137 -6.90 54.73 -48.41
CA GLN A 137 -6.38 55.48 -49.56
C GLN A 137 -4.85 55.51 -49.66
N SER A 138 -4.43 55.41 -50.92
CA SER A 138 -3.10 55.45 -51.50
C SER A 138 -2.50 56.87 -51.50
N GLY A 139 -1.16 56.99 -51.50
CA GLY A 139 -0.47 58.06 -52.24
C GLY A 139 0.62 58.88 -51.52
N ALA A 140 1.86 58.67 -51.96
CA ALA A 140 2.92 59.66 -52.26
C ALA A 140 3.64 60.49 -51.16
N ALA A 141 4.91 60.09 -50.95
CA ALA A 141 6.16 60.86 -51.13
C ALA A 141 6.62 61.99 -50.16
N VAL A 142 7.96 61.99 -49.99
CA VAL A 142 8.89 62.97 -49.38
C VAL A 142 8.93 62.93 -47.84
N GLY A 143 10.05 62.73 -47.13
CA GLY A 143 11.47 62.61 -47.44
C GLY A 143 12.26 63.24 -46.27
N ALA A 144 13.11 62.48 -45.56
CA ALA A 144 14.27 62.99 -44.80
C ALA A 144 15.07 61.83 -44.17
N ARG A 145 16.39 62.04 -44.10
CA ARG A 145 17.47 61.07 -43.86
C ARG A 145 17.87 60.91 -42.37
N VAL A 146 18.78 59.95 -42.15
CA VAL A 146 19.81 59.81 -41.07
C VAL A 146 19.30 58.98 -39.86
N ALA A 147 19.95 57.95 -39.32
CA ALA A 147 21.29 57.36 -39.44
C ALA A 147 21.24 55.83 -39.14
N ALA A 148 22.28 55.13 -39.61
CA ALA A 148 22.54 53.72 -39.40
C ALA A 148 23.12 53.40 -38.01
N VAL A 149 22.69 52.27 -37.41
CA VAL A 149 23.51 51.44 -36.51
C VAL A 149 23.11 49.96 -36.72
N HIS A 150 24.12 49.11 -36.93
CA HIS A 150 24.01 47.68 -37.20
C HIS A 150 23.63 46.83 -35.97
N PRO A 151 23.13 45.59 -36.18
CA PRO A 151 22.76 44.66 -35.10
C PRO A 151 23.95 43.85 -34.58
N ILE A 152 23.98 43.60 -33.27
CA ILE A 152 24.89 42.63 -32.64
C ILE A 152 24.08 41.38 -32.27
N ILE A 153 24.45 40.26 -32.89
CA ILE A 153 24.01 38.90 -32.56
C ILE A 153 25.04 38.31 -31.59
N PRO A 154 24.67 37.69 -30.46
CA PRO A 154 25.60 36.89 -29.69
C PRO A 154 25.76 35.48 -30.27
N THR A 155 27.01 35.22 -30.66
CA THR A 155 27.61 33.98 -31.17
C THR A 155 27.57 32.83 -30.15
N ALA A 156 27.12 31.66 -30.59
CA ALA A 156 27.25 30.39 -29.86
C ALA A 156 28.67 29.82 -30.03
N VAL A 157 29.29 29.44 -28.91
CA VAL A 157 30.60 28.75 -28.88
C VAL A 157 30.39 27.26 -29.14
N ALA A 158 30.98 26.76 -30.22
CA ALA A 158 31.10 25.35 -30.53
C ALA A 158 32.38 24.76 -29.90
N VAL A 159 32.26 23.58 -29.29
CA VAL A 159 33.39 22.78 -28.78
C VAL A 159 33.71 21.68 -29.81
N PRO A 160 35.00 21.43 -30.14
CA PRO A 160 35.39 20.57 -31.24
C PRO A 160 35.31 19.06 -30.93
N VAL A 161 34.83 18.32 -31.92
CA VAL A 161 34.88 16.86 -32.06
C VAL A 161 36.31 16.45 -32.44
N ALA A 162 36.90 15.50 -31.71
CA ALA A 162 38.19 14.90 -32.02
C ALA A 162 38.05 13.46 -32.54
N ALA A 163 38.49 13.32 -33.79
CA ALA A 163 39.03 12.20 -34.56
C ALA A 163 38.94 10.73 -34.07
N HIS A 164 38.51 9.89 -35.02
CA HIS A 164 38.75 8.46 -35.16
C HIS A 164 40.24 8.10 -35.20
N VAL A 165 40.60 6.97 -34.58
CA VAL A 165 41.82 6.20 -34.88
C VAL A 165 41.42 4.74 -35.11
N GLU A 166 41.60 4.28 -36.35
CA GLU A 166 41.64 2.88 -36.74
C GLU A 166 42.98 2.25 -36.32
N VAL A 167 42.94 1.05 -35.73
CA VAL A 167 44.07 0.10 -35.76
C VAL A 167 43.52 -1.29 -35.99
N ALA A 168 44.06 -1.97 -37.00
CA ALA A 168 43.69 -3.30 -37.43
C ALA A 168 44.79 -4.34 -37.10
N THR A 169 44.35 -5.61 -36.98
CA THR A 169 45.06 -6.89 -37.18
C THR A 169 45.79 -7.55 -35.96
N PRO A 170 46.17 -8.85 -36.00
CA PRO A 170 45.28 -10.03 -35.87
C PRO A 170 45.85 -11.22 -35.01
N ILE A 171 45.13 -12.35 -34.97
CA ILE A 171 45.53 -13.76 -34.66
C ILE A 171 45.74 -14.17 -33.18
N ALA A 172 44.95 -15.14 -32.70
CA ALA A 172 45.38 -16.50 -32.30
C ALA A 172 44.30 -17.22 -31.47
N GLN A 173 43.75 -18.31 -31.99
CA GLN A 173 42.98 -19.31 -31.23
C GLN A 173 43.94 -20.25 -30.48
N PRO A 174 43.62 -20.67 -29.26
CA PRO A 174 44.11 -21.94 -28.73
C PRO A 174 43.00 -23.00 -28.71
N THR A 175 43.24 -24.04 -29.49
CA THR A 175 42.67 -25.37 -29.39
C THR A 175 43.08 -25.97 -28.04
N GLY A 176 42.11 -26.43 -27.23
CA GLY A 176 42.35 -27.09 -25.95
C GLY A 176 41.42 -28.29 -25.77
N THR A 177 41.95 -29.46 -26.09
CA THR A 177 41.40 -30.81 -25.91
C THR A 177 41.25 -31.15 -24.43
N LEU A 178 40.12 -31.74 -24.04
CA LEU A 178 39.88 -32.34 -22.71
C LEU A 178 39.49 -33.82 -22.89
N PRO A 179 40.13 -34.77 -22.19
CA PRO A 179 39.78 -36.19 -22.23
C PRO A 179 38.67 -36.55 -21.22
N ASP A 180 37.75 -37.37 -21.71
CA ASP A 180 37.22 -38.62 -21.14
C ASP A 180 37.11 -38.75 -19.60
N THR A 181 35.88 -38.96 -19.09
CA THR A 181 35.58 -39.99 -18.08
C THR A 181 34.08 -40.27 -18.11
N THR A 182 33.74 -41.45 -18.63
CA THR A 182 32.40 -42.02 -18.64
C THR A 182 32.33 -43.01 -17.47
N GLU A 183 31.65 -42.66 -16.38
CA GLU A 183 31.24 -43.64 -15.37
C GLU A 183 29.73 -43.60 -15.20
N ALA A 184 29.16 -44.80 -15.37
CA ALA A 184 27.77 -45.13 -15.21
C ALA A 184 27.32 -44.94 -13.77
N PHE A 185 26.13 -44.36 -13.58
CA PHE A 185 25.39 -44.56 -12.34
C PHE A 185 24.01 -45.09 -12.63
N GLU A 186 23.79 -46.28 -12.08
CA GLU A 186 22.62 -47.12 -12.20
C GLU A 186 21.37 -46.50 -11.57
N GLN A 187 20.27 -46.75 -12.26
CA GLN A 187 18.90 -46.56 -11.81
C GLN A 187 18.48 -47.80 -11.00
N PRO A 188 17.93 -47.69 -9.78
CA PRO A 188 17.23 -48.81 -9.19
C PRO A 188 15.73 -48.71 -9.44
N GLN A 189 15.22 -49.83 -9.92
CA GLN A 189 13.84 -50.15 -10.21
C GLN A 189 12.99 -50.28 -8.94
N SER A 190 11.71 -50.05 -9.16
CA SER A 190 10.56 -50.45 -8.37
C SER A 190 10.58 -51.92 -7.92
N VAL A 191 10.24 -52.18 -6.65
CA VAL A 191 9.64 -53.45 -6.22
C VAL A 191 8.54 -53.16 -5.19
N ASN A 192 7.30 -53.50 -5.57
CA ASN A 192 6.18 -53.74 -4.68
C ASN A 192 6.39 -55.09 -3.98
N GLU A 193 6.35 -55.18 -2.66
CA GLU A 193 5.84 -56.37 -1.95
C GLU A 193 5.79 -56.20 -0.42
N PHE A 194 4.95 -57.03 0.23
CA PHE A 194 4.68 -57.23 1.66
C PHE A 194 3.77 -56.19 2.35
N GLY A 195 2.61 -56.55 2.89
CA GLY A 195 2.19 -57.84 3.45
C GLY A 195 1.85 -57.62 4.92
N GLY A 196 0.56 -57.69 5.25
CA GLY A 196 0.04 -57.27 6.56
C GLY A 196 0.45 -58.12 7.75
N THR A 197 0.17 -57.61 8.94
CA THR A 197 -0.08 -58.46 10.11
C THR A 197 -0.99 -57.76 11.11
N GLN A 198 -2.04 -58.47 11.50
CA GLN A 198 -2.92 -58.17 12.62
C GLN A 198 -2.14 -58.22 13.94
N ILE A 199 -2.48 -57.34 14.89
CA ILE A 199 -2.41 -57.68 16.32
C ILE A 199 -3.70 -57.26 17.02
N LYS A 200 -4.32 -58.26 17.64
CA LYS A 200 -5.47 -58.22 18.54
C LYS A 200 -5.13 -57.57 19.88
N GLY A 201 -6.05 -56.74 20.36
CA GLY A 201 -6.56 -56.55 21.73
C GLY A 201 -5.66 -56.76 22.96
N ASN A 202 -5.77 -55.83 23.92
CA ASN A 202 -6.29 -56.21 25.24
C ASN A 202 -6.80 -55.04 26.09
N ARG A 203 -7.96 -55.28 26.71
CA ARG A 203 -8.54 -54.54 27.84
C ARG A 203 -7.55 -54.48 29.01
N ARG A 204 -7.50 -53.36 29.73
CA ARG A 204 -7.43 -53.36 31.20
C ARG A 204 -7.96 -52.07 31.82
N ARG A 205 -8.88 -52.27 32.77
CA ARG A 205 -9.50 -51.32 33.69
C ARG A 205 -8.51 -50.85 34.76
N SER A 206 -8.57 -49.56 35.12
CA SER A 206 -8.48 -49.05 36.51
C SER A 206 -8.83 -47.55 36.49
N SER A 207 -10.03 -47.08 36.82
CA SER A 207 -10.64 -46.96 38.16
C SER A 207 -9.78 -46.20 39.17
N ARG A 208 -9.87 -44.86 39.21
CA ARG A 208 -9.91 -44.09 40.46
C ARG A 208 -10.93 -42.95 40.36
N LYS A 209 -11.92 -43.02 41.26
CA LYS A 209 -12.96 -42.04 41.60
C LYS A 209 -12.40 -41.02 42.59
N THR A 210 -12.75 -39.74 42.41
CA THR A 210 -13.08 -38.75 43.46
C THR A 210 -14.00 -37.72 42.78
N SER A 211 -15.32 -37.96 42.76
CA SER A 211 -16.35 -37.42 43.66
C SER A 211 -16.56 -35.90 43.61
N SER A 212 -17.53 -35.46 42.81
CA SER A 212 -18.39 -34.30 43.08
C SER A 212 -19.75 -34.53 42.36
N PRO A 213 -20.92 -34.34 43.02
CA PRO A 213 -22.24 -34.66 42.48
C PRO A 213 -22.81 -33.50 41.65
N LEU A 214 -23.38 -33.71 40.45
CA LEU A 214 -24.71 -34.25 40.12
C LEU A 214 -25.81 -33.18 40.22
N LEU A 215 -26.36 -32.75 39.06
CA LEU A 215 -27.77 -32.45 38.76
C LEU A 215 -27.87 -32.16 37.22
N LEU A 216 -28.17 -33.16 36.38
CA LEU A 216 -29.50 -33.56 35.87
C LEU A 216 -30.14 -32.56 34.88
N TYR A 217 -30.11 -32.89 33.58
CA TYR A 217 -31.18 -32.83 32.56
C TYR A 217 -30.53 -33.39 31.25
N ALA A 218 -30.75 -34.63 30.82
CA ALA A 218 -31.90 -35.11 30.04
C ALA A 218 -32.45 -34.01 29.11
N GLY A 219 -32.35 -34.06 27.79
CA GLY A 219 -31.96 -35.03 26.79
C GLY A 219 -32.46 -34.48 25.44
N ILE A 220 -31.93 -34.97 24.33
CA ILE A 220 -32.60 -35.26 23.04
C ILE A 220 -31.57 -35.22 21.92
N SER A 221 -31.56 -36.35 21.25
CA SER A 221 -30.78 -36.80 20.12
C SER A 221 -30.83 -35.89 18.89
N LEU A 222 -29.64 -35.66 18.33
CA LEU A 222 -29.22 -36.13 17.01
C LEU A 222 -30.35 -36.31 15.96
N PHE A 223 -30.46 -35.35 15.04
CA PHE A 223 -30.92 -35.61 13.68
C PHE A 223 -29.89 -35.10 12.66
N LEU A 224 -29.54 -36.03 11.78
CA LEU A 224 -28.58 -35.98 10.68
C LEU A 224 -29.00 -34.93 9.63
N ILE A 225 -28.05 -34.16 9.10
CA ILE A 225 -27.43 -34.35 7.78
C ILE A 225 -28.47 -34.75 6.70
N THR A 226 -28.87 -33.79 5.86
CA THR A 226 -28.91 -33.92 4.38
C THR A 226 -29.51 -32.67 3.72
N GLY A 227 -28.87 -32.21 2.65
CA GLY A 227 -29.34 -31.17 1.74
C GLY A 227 -28.47 -29.91 1.83
N GLY A 228 -27.72 -29.51 0.82
CA GLY A 228 -27.59 -29.95 -0.55
C GLY A 228 -26.61 -29.00 -1.22
N ALA A 229 -25.84 -29.52 -2.18
CA ALA A 229 -24.88 -28.79 -2.97
C ALA A 229 -25.54 -27.68 -3.82
N ALA A 230 -24.68 -26.79 -4.32
CA ALA A 230 -24.85 -25.81 -5.39
C ALA A 230 -25.34 -24.41 -5.00
N PHE A 231 -24.39 -23.50 -4.80
CA PHE A 231 -24.43 -22.18 -5.43
C PHE A 231 -23.02 -21.79 -5.87
N ALA A 232 -22.76 -21.99 -7.16
CA ALA A 232 -21.68 -21.33 -7.87
C ALA A 232 -22.10 -19.90 -8.23
N PHE A 233 -21.12 -19.00 -8.23
CA PHE A 233 -20.95 -17.90 -9.20
C PHE A 233 -22.20 -17.38 -9.93
N TRP A 234 -22.72 -16.22 -9.51
CA TRP A 234 -23.07 -15.04 -10.34
C TRP A 234 -23.73 -13.98 -9.44
N ASP A 235 -23.26 -12.73 -9.45
CA ASP A 235 -24.04 -11.56 -9.92
C ASP A 235 -23.41 -10.21 -9.52
N TRP A 236 -22.43 -9.78 -10.32
CA TRP A 236 -21.98 -8.39 -10.42
C TRP A 236 -22.21 -7.96 -11.87
N GLY A 237 -23.33 -7.29 -12.10
CA GLY A 237 -23.56 -6.45 -13.27
C GLY A 237 -24.65 -6.93 -14.22
N ASN A 238 -25.90 -6.49 -13.98
CA ASN A 238 -26.71 -5.82 -15.00
C ASN A 238 -28.01 -5.23 -14.39
N GLU A 239 -28.08 -3.92 -14.14
CA GLU A 239 -29.39 -3.28 -13.92
C GLU A 239 -29.40 -1.83 -14.42
N GLN A 240 -29.59 -1.68 -15.73
CA GLN A 240 -30.40 -0.62 -16.32
C GLN A 240 -31.04 -1.22 -17.57
N GLN A 241 -32.35 -1.50 -17.51
CA GLN A 241 -33.36 -1.25 -18.55
C GLN A 241 -34.68 -1.91 -18.10
N VAL A 242 -35.47 -1.21 -17.27
CA VAL A 242 -36.91 -1.40 -17.24
C VAL A 242 -37.53 -0.26 -18.06
N ALA A 243 -37.86 -0.61 -19.29
CA ALA A 243 -38.75 0.14 -20.15
C ALA A 243 -40.17 0.12 -19.55
N LEU A 244 -40.73 1.30 -19.32
CA LEU A 244 -42.17 1.49 -19.16
C LEU A 244 -42.87 1.11 -20.47
N LYS A 245 -43.87 0.23 -20.36
CA LYS A 245 -44.77 -0.17 -21.43
C LYS A 245 -45.92 0.82 -21.60
N THR A 246 -46.07 1.29 -22.83
CA THR A 246 -47.29 1.58 -23.62
C THR A 246 -48.35 2.57 -23.11
N THR A 247 -48.56 3.61 -23.94
CA THR A 247 -49.92 3.90 -24.47
C THR A 247 -49.90 4.50 -25.88
N LYS A 248 -50.60 3.81 -26.79
CA LYS A 248 -51.55 4.31 -27.80
C LYS A 248 -51.09 5.11 -29.03
N THR A 249 -51.16 4.41 -30.16
CA THR A 249 -51.55 4.77 -31.54
C THR A 249 -52.12 6.17 -31.80
N VAL A 250 -51.48 6.93 -32.71
CA VAL A 250 -52.11 7.62 -33.87
C VAL A 250 -51.09 7.68 -35.01
N ALA A 251 -51.53 7.33 -36.21
CA ALA A 251 -50.79 7.41 -37.47
C ALA A 251 -50.73 8.85 -37.99
N ALA A 252 -49.56 9.30 -38.49
CA ALA A 252 -49.44 10.36 -39.48
C ALA A 252 -48.03 10.39 -40.09
N GLU A 253 -47.98 10.07 -41.38
CA GLU A 253 -47.36 10.85 -42.46
C GLU A 253 -45.88 11.31 -42.34
N ALA A 254 -45.08 10.80 -43.29
CA ALA A 254 -43.71 11.21 -43.56
C ALA A 254 -43.62 12.69 -43.99
N PRO A 255 -42.46 13.32 -43.74
CA PRO A 255 -41.75 13.86 -44.90
C PRO A 255 -40.24 13.60 -44.88
N ALA A 256 -39.74 13.41 -46.08
CA ALA A 256 -38.32 13.36 -46.42
C ALA A 256 -37.60 14.67 -46.11
N ASN A 257 -36.35 14.59 -45.64
CA ASN A 257 -35.35 15.64 -45.83
C ASN A 257 -33.91 15.10 -45.61
N PRO A 258 -32.84 15.81 -46.01
CA PRO A 258 -31.91 15.32 -47.01
C PRO A 258 -30.51 15.07 -46.44
N ALA A 259 -29.68 14.45 -47.28
CA ALA A 259 -28.28 14.16 -47.01
C ALA A 259 -27.48 15.38 -46.53
N ALA A 260 -26.72 15.19 -45.44
CA ALA A 260 -25.64 16.07 -45.02
C ALA A 260 -24.28 15.45 -45.38
N PRO A 261 -23.26 16.27 -45.72
CA PRO A 261 -22.03 15.81 -46.34
C PRO A 261 -21.01 15.27 -45.34
N THR A 262 -20.32 14.22 -45.77
CA THR A 262 -19.14 13.62 -45.14
C THR A 262 -18.00 14.63 -45.05
N ALA A 263 -17.59 14.99 -43.83
CA ALA A 263 -16.35 15.71 -43.58
C ALA A 263 -15.20 14.69 -43.37
N GLU A 264 -14.16 14.79 -44.19
CA GLU A 264 -12.93 14.02 -44.06
C GLU A 264 -12.18 14.37 -42.77
N GLN A 265 -11.84 13.35 -41.98
CA GLN A 265 -10.95 13.48 -40.83
C GLN A 265 -9.48 13.54 -41.29
N PRO A 266 -8.66 14.47 -40.75
CA PRO A 266 -7.25 14.55 -41.07
C PRO A 266 -6.45 13.43 -40.39
N LYS A 267 -5.67 12.73 -41.20
CA LYS A 267 -4.80 11.61 -40.85
C LYS A 267 -3.62 12.10 -39.98
N LEU A 268 -3.70 11.89 -38.67
CA LEU A 268 -2.60 12.18 -37.73
C LEU A 268 -1.43 11.20 -37.91
N ARG A 269 -0.22 11.75 -38.01
CA ARG A 269 1.05 10.99 -38.04
C ARG A 269 1.34 10.35 -36.66
N PRO A 270 1.88 9.12 -36.62
CA PRO A 270 2.30 8.49 -35.37
C PRO A 270 3.51 9.22 -34.75
N PRO A 271 3.57 9.37 -33.41
CA PRO A 271 4.70 9.98 -32.72
C PRO A 271 5.95 9.10 -32.76
N ALA A 272 7.11 9.76 -32.90
CA ALA A 272 8.42 9.12 -32.91
C ALA A 272 8.74 8.46 -31.56
N LYS A 273 9.30 7.25 -31.60
CA LYS A 273 9.76 6.50 -30.43
C LYS A 273 10.85 7.30 -29.67
N PRO A 274 10.75 7.48 -28.35
CA PRO A 274 11.83 8.06 -27.55
C PRO A 274 13.03 7.11 -27.49
N LYS A 275 14.23 7.68 -27.53
CA LYS A 275 15.51 6.96 -27.40
C LYS A 275 15.68 6.46 -25.95
N PRO A 276 16.34 5.30 -25.73
CA PRO A 276 16.64 4.80 -24.40
C PRO A 276 17.57 5.76 -23.66
N ILE A 277 17.23 6.08 -22.42
CA ILE A 277 18.11 6.75 -21.46
C ILE A 277 18.97 5.65 -20.84
N ASP A 278 20.30 5.83 -20.87
CA ASP A 278 21.26 4.94 -20.21
C ASP A 278 21.06 5.03 -18.69
N SER A 279 20.45 4.00 -18.10
CA SER A 279 20.21 3.90 -16.66
C SER A 279 21.52 3.72 -15.90
N MET A 280 21.87 4.69 -15.05
CA MET A 280 22.90 4.54 -14.02
C MET A 280 22.48 3.45 -13.03
N ARG A 281 23.21 2.35 -13.02
CA ARG A 281 23.07 1.21 -12.12
C ARG A 281 23.65 1.54 -10.73
N PRO A 282 22.90 1.38 -9.62
CA PRO A 282 23.49 1.39 -8.28
C PRO A 282 24.29 0.11 -8.03
N ASP A 283 25.54 0.28 -7.65
CA ASP A 283 26.46 -0.79 -7.25
C ASP A 283 26.03 -1.39 -5.90
N TRP A 284 25.68 -2.68 -5.91
CA TRP A 284 25.33 -3.47 -4.72
C TRP A 284 26.47 -4.44 -4.33
N GLY A 285 27.70 -4.12 -4.69
CA GLY A 285 28.87 -4.86 -4.22
C GLY A 285 29.18 -4.58 -2.74
N PRO A 286 29.76 -5.55 -2.00
CA PRO A 286 30.42 -5.25 -0.73
C PRO A 286 31.50 -4.19 -1.01
N GLN A 287 31.44 -3.05 -0.31
CA GLN A 287 32.48 -2.03 -0.37
C GLN A 287 33.80 -2.63 0.14
N ASN A 288 34.59 -3.17 -0.78
CA ASN A 288 35.98 -3.49 -0.54
C ASN A 288 36.71 -2.15 -0.30
N PRO A 289 37.45 -1.97 0.80
CA PRO A 289 38.22 -0.76 1.01
C PRO A 289 39.21 -0.57 -0.15
N LYS A 290 39.21 0.64 -0.72
CA LYS A 290 40.11 1.05 -1.80
C LYS A 290 41.56 0.68 -1.46
N PRO A 291 42.33 0.10 -2.41
CA PRO A 291 43.78 0.04 -2.30
C PRO A 291 44.34 1.46 -2.29
N ASN A 292 45.23 1.76 -1.34
CA ASN A 292 45.97 3.01 -1.30
C ASN A 292 46.84 3.19 -2.57
N PRO A 293 47.08 4.43 -3.03
CA PRO A 293 47.88 4.69 -4.22
C PRO A 293 49.35 4.30 -4.01
N PRO A 294 50.07 3.94 -5.09
CA PRO A 294 51.48 3.59 -5.01
C PRO A 294 52.29 4.83 -4.66
N THR A 295 53.01 4.78 -3.54
CA THR A 295 54.07 5.73 -3.23
C THR A 295 55.26 5.42 -4.11
N ASP A 296 55.69 6.44 -4.83
CA ASP A 296 56.80 6.45 -5.77
C ASP A 296 58.15 6.15 -5.08
N ALA A 297 59.05 5.64 -5.90
CA ALA A 297 60.31 5.01 -5.56
C ALA A 297 61.28 5.92 -4.78
N GLY A 298 61.75 5.40 -3.64
CA GLY A 298 63.04 5.75 -3.05
C GLY A 298 63.92 4.51 -3.02
N GLU A 299 64.98 4.51 -3.82
CA GLU A 299 66.08 3.54 -3.74
C GLU A 299 66.62 3.48 -2.30
N GLY A 300 66.71 2.27 -1.74
CA GLY A 300 67.29 2.11 -0.41
C GLY A 300 67.15 0.71 0.19
N THR A 301 68.10 -0.17 -0.18
CA THR A 301 68.61 -1.28 0.63
C THR A 301 67.69 -2.51 0.80
N PRO A 302 68.16 -3.75 0.50
CA PRO A 302 67.38 -4.97 0.76
C PRO A 302 67.21 -5.17 2.28
N PRO A 303 65.98 -5.16 2.82
CA PRO A 303 65.74 -5.51 4.22
C PRO A 303 65.79 -7.02 4.37
N ALA A 304 66.48 -7.47 5.41
CA ALA A 304 66.57 -8.87 5.81
C ALA A 304 65.19 -9.53 5.88
N GLU A 305 65.10 -10.71 5.28
CA GLU A 305 63.97 -11.63 5.29
C GLU A 305 63.40 -11.76 6.72
N PRO A 306 62.19 -11.25 7.01
CA PRO A 306 61.61 -11.38 8.34
C PRO A 306 61.26 -12.85 8.56
N LYS A 307 61.93 -13.46 9.54
CA LYS A 307 61.63 -14.81 10.02
C LYS A 307 60.12 -14.96 10.21
N PRO A 308 59.52 -16.11 9.81
CA PRO A 308 58.13 -16.41 10.06
C PRO A 308 57.81 -16.19 11.54
N MET A 309 57.07 -15.12 11.85
CA MET A 309 56.49 -14.94 13.17
C MET A 309 55.45 -16.03 13.32
N GLU A 310 55.80 -17.03 14.12
CA GLU A 310 54.89 -18.03 14.66
C GLU A 310 53.59 -17.33 15.09
N PRO A 311 52.42 -17.72 14.54
CA PRO A 311 51.16 -17.09 14.89
C PRO A 311 50.93 -17.28 16.38
N LYS A 312 51.05 -16.17 17.14
CA LYS A 312 50.67 -16.15 18.56
C LYS A 312 49.28 -16.77 18.68
N PRO A 313 49.09 -17.77 19.56
CA PRO A 313 47.78 -18.35 19.81
C PRO A 313 46.78 -17.22 20.06
N MET A 314 45.81 -17.05 19.16
CA MET A 314 44.69 -16.15 19.39
C MET A 314 44.00 -16.64 20.66
N GLU A 315 44.09 -15.85 21.73
CA GLU A 315 43.34 -16.11 22.96
C GLU A 315 41.85 -16.29 22.58
N PRO A 316 41.19 -17.36 23.05
CA PRO A 316 39.82 -17.65 22.69
C PRO A 316 38.93 -16.48 23.07
N LYS A 317 38.27 -15.89 22.06
CA LYS A 317 37.32 -14.78 22.23
C LYS A 317 36.28 -15.20 23.28
N PRO A 318 36.11 -14.45 24.38
CA PRO A 318 35.23 -14.85 25.47
C PRO A 318 33.81 -15.10 24.95
N ALA A 319 33.20 -16.20 25.37
CA ALA A 319 31.85 -16.58 24.98
C ALA A 319 30.88 -15.41 25.26
N PRO A 320 29.94 -15.12 24.34
CA PRO A 320 28.99 -14.02 24.52
C PRO A 320 28.19 -14.24 25.80
N LYS A 321 28.14 -13.21 26.65
CA LYS A 321 27.34 -13.25 27.87
C LYS A 321 25.86 -13.46 27.52
N PRO A 322 25.14 -14.32 28.26
CA PRO A 322 23.68 -14.44 28.14
C PRO A 322 23.00 -13.07 28.26
N ILE A 323 21.90 -12.88 27.53
CA ILE A 323 21.13 -11.63 27.55
C ILE A 323 20.43 -11.53 28.91
N GLU A 324 20.58 -10.40 29.60
CA GLU A 324 19.90 -10.20 30.88
C GLU A 324 18.37 -10.02 30.66
N PRO A 325 17.50 -10.50 31.58
CA PRO A 325 16.05 -10.34 31.42
C PRO A 325 15.60 -8.89 31.22
N ALA A 326 16.28 -7.94 31.86
CA ALA A 326 16.00 -6.50 31.69
C ALA A 326 16.40 -5.97 30.30
N GLU A 327 17.46 -6.52 29.68
CA GLU A 327 17.84 -6.21 28.30
C GLU A 327 16.80 -6.78 27.31
N LEU A 328 16.27 -7.97 27.59
CA LEU A 328 15.26 -8.63 26.76
C LEU A 328 13.94 -7.84 26.73
N VAL A 329 13.46 -7.34 27.88
CA VAL A 329 12.26 -6.49 27.92
C VAL A 329 12.43 -5.22 27.08
N LYS A 330 13.60 -4.58 27.16
CA LYS A 330 13.91 -3.39 26.34
C LYS A 330 13.94 -3.71 24.85
N LEU A 331 14.53 -4.85 24.48
CA LEU A 331 14.58 -5.31 23.09
C LEU A 331 13.18 -5.58 22.54
N THR A 332 12.35 -6.34 23.26
CA THR A 332 10.97 -6.60 22.86
C THR A 332 10.17 -5.31 22.69
N ALA A 333 10.29 -4.37 23.64
CA ALA A 333 9.62 -3.07 23.54
C ALA A 333 10.06 -2.29 22.29
N ALA A 334 11.37 -2.24 22.01
CA ALA A 334 11.91 -1.57 20.83
C ALA A 334 11.44 -2.23 19.52
N LEU A 335 11.47 -3.56 19.41
CA LEU A 335 11.03 -4.26 18.20
C LEU A 335 9.52 -4.11 17.95
N LYS A 336 8.68 -4.22 19.00
CA LYS A 336 7.23 -3.99 18.90
C LYS A 336 6.93 -2.56 18.44
N LEU A 337 7.53 -1.56 19.08
CA LEU A 337 7.36 -0.16 18.69
C LEU A 337 7.87 0.11 17.27
N GLY A 338 9.00 -0.49 16.89
CA GLY A 338 9.55 -0.42 15.54
C GLY A 338 8.61 -1.00 14.48
N ARG A 339 7.98 -2.15 14.72
CA ARG A 339 6.98 -2.73 13.81
C ARG A 339 5.73 -1.85 13.69
N THR A 340 5.24 -1.32 14.81
CA THR A 340 4.10 -0.38 14.80
C THR A 340 4.44 0.85 13.97
N ALA A 341 5.58 1.49 14.23
CA ALA A 341 6.04 2.66 13.48
C ALA A 341 6.20 2.36 11.97
N LEU A 342 6.73 1.19 11.63
CA LEU A 342 6.88 0.75 10.24
C LEU A 342 5.52 0.61 9.54
N SER A 343 4.50 0.14 10.27
CA SER A 343 3.13 0.01 9.76
C SER A 343 2.43 1.34 9.51
N GLU A 344 2.83 2.38 10.25
CA GLU A 344 2.36 3.75 10.11
C GLU A 344 3.20 4.57 9.11
N ARG A 345 4.15 3.91 8.42
CA ARG A 345 5.09 4.52 7.49
C ARG A 345 6.02 5.56 8.13
N ASN A 346 6.23 5.47 9.44
CA ASN A 346 7.19 6.29 10.15
C ASN A 346 8.57 5.60 10.16
N LEU A 347 9.33 5.81 9.07
CA LEU A 347 10.64 5.21 8.89
C LEU A 347 11.67 5.74 9.90
N GLU A 348 11.56 7.00 10.33
CA GLU A 348 12.49 7.62 11.27
C GLU A 348 12.40 6.96 12.65
N ILE A 349 11.18 6.85 13.22
CA ILE A 349 10.97 6.15 14.49
C ILE A 349 11.39 4.69 14.38
N THR A 350 11.09 4.03 13.25
CA THR A 350 11.52 2.64 13.04
C THR A 350 13.04 2.51 13.10
N ALA A 351 13.78 3.40 12.44
CA ALA A 351 15.23 3.40 12.43
C ALA A 351 15.82 3.65 13.83
N GLU A 352 15.24 4.57 14.61
CA GLU A 352 15.62 4.80 16.00
C GLU A 352 15.42 3.56 16.87
N GLN A 353 14.27 2.88 16.75
CA GLN A 353 14.01 1.65 17.50
C GLN A 353 14.94 0.51 17.09
N LEU A 354 15.26 0.40 15.80
CA LEU A 354 16.26 -0.56 15.32
C LEU A 354 17.66 -0.24 15.87
N ALA A 355 18.03 1.04 16.03
CA ALA A 355 19.30 1.43 16.64
C ALA A 355 19.38 1.03 18.12
N ILE A 356 18.27 1.15 18.87
CA ILE A 356 18.16 0.68 20.26
C ILE A 356 18.24 -0.86 20.35
N ALA A 357 17.58 -1.56 19.43
CA ALA A 357 17.52 -3.02 19.41
C ALA A 357 18.85 -3.68 18.99
N ALA A 358 19.62 -3.04 18.10
CA ALA A 358 20.84 -3.59 17.53
C ALA A 358 21.88 -4.13 18.55
N PRO A 359 22.26 -3.40 19.62
CA PRO A 359 23.21 -3.91 20.62
C PRO A 359 22.63 -4.99 21.56
N LEU A 360 21.30 -5.10 21.64
CA LEU A 360 20.59 -6.05 22.50
C LEU A 360 20.36 -7.40 21.80
N ALA A 361 20.17 -7.39 20.49
CA ALA A 361 19.87 -8.56 19.67
C ALA A 361 21.13 -9.40 19.31
N ARG A 362 21.83 -9.92 20.34
CA ARG A 362 23.17 -10.53 20.20
C ARG A 362 23.16 -11.93 19.56
N SER A 363 22.16 -12.76 19.85
CA SER A 363 22.12 -14.17 19.43
C SER A 363 20.69 -14.72 19.37
N GLY A 364 20.56 -15.96 18.90
CA GLY A 364 19.31 -16.73 18.97
C GLY A 364 18.16 -16.13 18.17
N GLU A 365 16.94 -16.36 18.67
CA GLU A 365 15.71 -15.84 18.07
C GLU A 365 15.59 -14.31 18.10
N PRO A 366 15.98 -13.60 19.19
CA PRO A 366 15.92 -12.14 19.19
C PRO A 366 16.77 -11.49 18.10
N ARG A 367 17.92 -12.09 17.76
CA ARG A 367 18.74 -11.62 16.63
C ARG A 367 18.07 -11.84 15.28
N LYS A 368 17.39 -12.97 15.08
CA LYS A 368 16.65 -13.23 13.83
C LYS A 368 15.47 -12.25 13.70
N ALA A 369 14.72 -12.04 14.77
CA ALA A 369 13.62 -11.08 14.83
C ALA A 369 14.06 -9.66 14.47
N PHE A 370 15.18 -9.21 15.05
CA PHE A 370 15.80 -7.94 14.70
C PHE A 370 16.18 -7.85 13.21
N ILE A 371 16.83 -8.90 12.66
CA ILE A 371 17.21 -8.95 11.24
C ILE A 371 15.97 -8.86 10.35
N ARG A 372 14.91 -9.62 10.65
CA ARG A 372 13.65 -9.60 9.88
C ARG A 372 13.04 -8.20 9.84
N LEU A 373 12.89 -7.54 10.99
CA LEU A 373 12.33 -6.19 11.06
C LEU A 373 13.20 -5.17 10.34
N LYS A 374 14.53 -5.25 10.52
CA LYS A 374 15.49 -4.38 9.83
C LYS A 374 15.41 -4.54 8.31
N THR A 375 15.34 -5.76 7.81
CA THR A 375 15.23 -6.03 6.38
C THR A 375 13.91 -5.51 5.82
N MET A 376 12.78 -5.68 6.53
CA MET A 376 11.50 -5.10 6.11
C MET A 376 11.52 -3.57 6.07
N HIS A 377 12.17 -2.94 7.04
CA HIS A 377 12.38 -1.49 7.05
C HIS A 377 13.15 -1.03 5.80
N GLN A 378 14.26 -1.71 5.44
CA GLN A 378 15.05 -1.38 4.27
C GLN A 378 14.27 -1.57 2.95
N PHE A 379 13.51 -2.65 2.81
CA PHE A 379 12.68 -2.86 1.62
C PHE A 379 11.58 -1.81 1.50
N LEU A 380 10.92 -1.45 2.61
CA LEU A 380 9.91 -0.41 2.58
C LEU A 380 10.50 0.96 2.24
N GLU A 381 11.64 1.32 2.84
CA GLU A 381 12.35 2.56 2.54
C GLU A 381 12.70 2.65 1.04
N GLN A 382 13.26 1.57 0.49
CA GLN A 382 13.60 1.51 -0.93
C GLN A 382 12.35 1.59 -1.82
N PHE A 383 11.27 0.90 -1.47
CA PHE A 383 10.01 0.96 -2.20
C PHE A 383 9.46 2.39 -2.23
N LEU A 384 9.43 3.08 -1.08
CA LEU A 384 8.91 4.44 -0.97
C LEU A 384 9.78 5.44 -1.73
N ARG A 385 11.11 5.30 -1.66
CA ARG A 385 12.05 6.12 -2.44
C ARG A 385 11.78 6.02 -3.95
N LEU A 386 11.74 4.79 -4.48
CA LEU A 386 11.49 4.55 -5.91
C LEU A 386 10.10 4.99 -6.33
N SER A 387 9.10 4.84 -5.44
CA SER A 387 7.74 5.31 -5.71
C SER A 387 7.67 6.84 -5.78
N ASN A 388 8.36 7.54 -4.87
CA ASN A 388 8.42 9.00 -4.88
C ASN A 388 9.15 9.53 -6.12
N GLU A 389 10.28 8.93 -6.48
CA GLU A 389 11.02 9.25 -7.71
C GLU A 389 10.15 9.07 -8.96
N ALA A 390 9.38 7.98 -9.02
CA ALA A 390 8.42 7.75 -10.10
C ALA A 390 7.31 8.82 -10.13
N ILE A 391 6.76 9.20 -8.97
CA ILE A 391 5.73 10.23 -8.86
C ILE A 391 6.26 11.59 -9.31
N ASP A 392 7.51 11.93 -8.95
CA ASP A 392 8.17 13.17 -9.39
C ASP A 392 8.36 13.24 -10.92
N GLY A 393 8.48 12.07 -11.57
CA GLY A 393 8.56 11.96 -13.03
C GLY A 393 7.22 12.10 -13.76
N TYR A 394 6.08 11.99 -13.05
CA TYR A 394 4.77 12.04 -13.68
C TYR A 394 4.33 13.47 -14.04
N LYS A 395 3.62 13.56 -15.17
CA LYS A 395 2.96 14.77 -15.65
C LYS A 395 1.46 14.54 -15.70
N GLY A 396 0.67 15.61 -15.75
CA GLY A 396 -0.75 15.49 -16.05
C GLY A 396 -0.97 14.70 -17.33
N GLY A 397 -1.79 13.66 -17.26
CA GLY A 397 -2.03 12.70 -18.34
C GLY A 397 -1.15 11.45 -18.32
N SER A 398 -0.14 11.34 -17.43
CA SER A 398 0.65 10.11 -17.30
C SER A 398 -0.24 8.92 -16.91
N GLU A 399 -0.03 7.77 -17.55
CA GLU A 399 -0.78 6.55 -17.28
C GLU A 399 -0.01 5.63 -16.32
N ILE A 400 -0.69 5.06 -15.34
CA ILE A 400 -0.16 4.05 -14.43
C ILE A 400 -0.95 2.76 -14.64
N LYS A 401 -0.25 1.65 -14.88
CA LYS A 401 -0.86 0.33 -15.07
C LYS A 401 -1.07 -0.36 -13.74
N LEU A 402 -2.32 -0.48 -13.30
CA LEU A 402 -2.69 -1.25 -12.10
C LEU A 402 -2.64 -2.76 -12.39
N SER A 403 -3.19 -3.17 -13.54
CA SER A 403 -3.20 -4.52 -14.07
C SER A 403 -3.03 -4.48 -15.60
N GLU A 404 -3.08 -5.63 -16.27
CA GLU A 404 -3.04 -5.69 -17.74
C GLU A 404 -4.18 -4.93 -18.42
N SER A 405 -5.35 -4.86 -17.76
CA SER A 405 -6.57 -4.25 -18.30
C SER A 405 -6.93 -2.90 -17.68
N ASN A 406 -6.39 -2.57 -16.49
CA ASN A 406 -6.75 -1.36 -15.76
C ASN A 406 -5.61 -0.35 -15.75
N THR A 407 -5.88 0.82 -16.33
CA THR A 407 -5.01 2.01 -16.27
C THR A 407 -5.68 3.12 -15.50
N ILE A 408 -4.86 3.92 -14.81
CA ILE A 408 -5.28 5.15 -14.15
C ILE A 408 -4.48 6.32 -14.71
N VAL A 409 -5.06 7.52 -14.69
CA VAL A 409 -4.43 8.71 -15.26
C VAL A 409 -4.05 9.66 -14.15
N VAL A 410 -2.79 10.09 -14.12
CA VAL A 410 -2.32 11.14 -13.22
C VAL A 410 -2.90 12.47 -13.66
N VAL A 411 -3.52 13.20 -12.73
CA VAL A 411 -4.05 14.55 -12.97
C VAL A 411 -3.00 15.57 -12.58
N GLU A 412 -2.45 15.43 -11.37
CA GLU A 412 -1.51 16.39 -10.78
C GLU A 412 -0.60 15.68 -9.77
N THR A 413 0.64 16.15 -9.66
CA THR A 413 1.61 15.71 -8.67
C THR A 413 2.15 16.92 -7.91
N THR A 414 2.15 16.83 -6.59
CA THR A 414 2.78 17.81 -5.71
C THR A 414 3.84 17.11 -4.87
N PRO A 415 4.72 17.82 -4.14
CA PRO A 415 5.67 17.18 -3.23
C PRO A 415 5.03 16.34 -2.11
N GLN A 416 3.74 16.55 -1.80
CA GLN A 416 3.05 15.89 -0.68
C GLN A 416 2.04 14.83 -1.14
N ASP A 417 1.41 15.05 -2.29
CA ASP A 417 0.33 14.20 -2.78
C ASP A 417 0.42 13.92 -4.28
N VAL A 418 -0.40 12.95 -4.69
CA VAL A 418 -0.66 12.62 -6.08
C VAL A 418 -2.16 12.56 -6.30
N THR A 419 -2.63 13.31 -7.28
CA THR A 419 -4.04 13.31 -7.70
C THR A 419 -4.18 12.50 -8.97
N ILE A 420 -5.05 11.50 -8.94
CA ILE A 420 -5.29 10.56 -10.05
C ILE A 420 -6.77 10.55 -10.43
N ARG A 421 -7.07 10.11 -11.64
CA ARG A 421 -8.41 9.81 -12.14
C ARG A 421 -8.57 8.31 -12.33
N VAL A 422 -9.57 7.73 -11.67
CA VAL A 422 -9.90 6.30 -11.73
C VAL A 422 -11.38 6.17 -12.06
N ALA A 423 -11.72 5.50 -13.15
CA ALA A 423 -13.11 5.33 -13.61
C ALA A 423 -13.93 6.64 -13.59
N GLY A 424 -13.35 7.72 -14.10
CA GLY A 424 -13.98 9.04 -14.15
C GLY A 424 -13.93 9.86 -12.85
N THR A 425 -13.60 9.24 -11.71
CA THR A 425 -13.52 9.90 -10.39
C THR A 425 -12.11 10.40 -10.13
N VAL A 426 -11.96 11.64 -9.67
CA VAL A 426 -10.67 12.21 -9.24
C VAL A 426 -10.47 11.93 -7.75
N LYS A 427 -9.29 11.39 -7.39
CA LYS A 427 -8.90 11.07 -6.02
C LYS A 427 -7.48 11.55 -5.75
N THR A 428 -7.25 12.09 -4.56
CA THR A 428 -5.94 12.56 -4.10
C THR A 428 -5.43 11.64 -3.00
N TYR A 429 -4.16 11.25 -3.08
CA TYR A 429 -3.49 10.38 -2.12
C TYR A 429 -2.22 11.06 -1.63
N LEU A 430 -1.99 11.07 -0.32
CA LEU A 430 -0.69 11.48 0.22
C LEU A 430 0.37 10.45 -0.19
N ARG A 431 1.58 10.93 -0.50
CA ARG A 431 2.69 10.07 -0.96
C ARG A 431 3.11 9.02 0.09
N ASN A 432 2.94 9.32 1.37
CA ASN A 432 3.19 8.38 2.47
C ASN A 432 1.96 7.49 2.79
N GLN A 433 0.80 7.70 2.17
CA GLN A 433 -0.44 6.95 2.39
C GLN A 433 -1.05 6.47 1.07
N LEU A 434 -0.20 5.98 0.17
CA LEU A 434 -0.66 5.38 -1.08
C LEU A 434 -1.47 4.12 -0.79
N SER A 435 -2.61 3.97 -1.47
CA SER A 435 -3.35 2.71 -1.44
C SER A 435 -2.52 1.56 -2.03
N SER A 436 -2.74 0.34 -1.55
CA SER A 436 -2.05 -0.88 -2.02
C SER A 436 -2.06 -1.00 -3.55
N GLY A 437 -3.23 -0.83 -4.18
CA GLY A 437 -3.37 -0.91 -5.63
C GLY A 437 -2.57 0.16 -6.37
N LEU A 438 -2.63 1.42 -5.92
CA LEU A 438 -1.88 2.52 -6.53
C LEU A 438 -0.37 2.32 -6.41
N ALA A 439 0.11 1.97 -5.21
CA ALA A 439 1.52 1.71 -4.95
C ALA A 439 2.06 0.55 -5.82
N ILE A 440 1.33 -0.56 -5.90
CA ILE A 440 1.70 -1.69 -6.77
C ILE A 440 1.66 -1.29 -8.25
N GLY A 441 0.70 -0.46 -8.67
CA GLY A 441 0.63 0.04 -10.04
C GLY A 441 1.81 0.93 -10.42
N ILE A 442 2.23 1.82 -9.51
CA ILE A 442 3.45 2.62 -9.67
C ILE A 442 4.66 1.70 -9.79
N ALA A 443 4.78 0.70 -8.92
CA ALA A 443 5.87 -0.27 -8.99
C ALA A 443 5.84 -1.07 -10.30
N ASN A 444 4.67 -1.50 -10.78
CA ASN A 444 4.51 -2.20 -12.05
C ASN A 444 5.00 -1.36 -13.23
N THR A 445 4.67 -0.08 -13.23
CA THR A 445 4.91 0.84 -14.34
C THR A 445 6.35 1.33 -14.40
N ASN A 446 6.95 1.66 -13.26
CA ASN A 446 8.22 2.40 -13.25
C ASN A 446 9.39 1.63 -12.65
N PHE A 447 9.14 0.64 -11.79
CA PHE A 447 10.27 -0.12 -11.29
C PHE A 447 10.75 -0.93 -12.49
N GLU A 448 11.98 -0.66 -12.91
CA GLU A 448 12.71 -1.48 -13.87
C GLU A 448 12.60 -2.96 -13.47
N GLU A 449 12.92 -3.87 -14.38
CA GLU A 449 13.03 -5.31 -14.10
C GLU A 449 14.25 -5.58 -13.17
N SER A 450 14.22 -4.97 -11.99
CA SER A 450 15.09 -5.27 -10.89
C SER A 450 14.66 -6.61 -10.31
N LYS A 451 15.64 -7.44 -9.98
CA LYS A 451 15.42 -8.70 -9.29
C LYS A 451 14.60 -8.55 -8.01
N TYR A 452 14.62 -7.38 -7.37
CA TYR A 452 13.90 -7.11 -6.13
C TYR A 452 12.49 -6.52 -6.31
N LYS A 453 12.03 -6.24 -7.54
CA LYS A 453 10.73 -5.60 -7.79
C LYS A 453 9.58 -6.31 -7.05
N SER A 454 9.56 -7.64 -7.08
CA SER A 454 8.52 -8.45 -6.43
C SER A 454 8.65 -8.42 -4.90
N THR A 455 9.86 -8.59 -4.36
CA THR A 455 10.14 -8.44 -2.91
C THR A 455 9.73 -7.08 -2.36
N LEU A 456 10.02 -5.99 -3.08
CA LEU A 456 9.67 -4.64 -2.64
C LEU A 456 8.14 -4.46 -2.57
N LYS A 457 7.40 -5.00 -3.54
CA LYS A 457 5.92 -5.00 -3.50
C LYS A 457 5.40 -5.79 -2.31
N ALA A 458 5.94 -6.99 -2.09
CA ALA A 458 5.54 -7.85 -0.98
C ALA A 458 5.79 -7.16 0.38
N ALA A 459 6.98 -6.58 0.57
CA ALA A 459 7.33 -5.80 1.75
C ALA A 459 6.38 -4.63 1.97
N PHE A 460 6.03 -3.89 0.92
CA PHE A 460 5.06 -2.79 1.03
C PHE A 460 3.69 -3.29 1.48
N VAL A 461 3.18 -4.39 0.92
CA VAL A 461 1.86 -4.93 1.27
C VAL A 461 1.84 -5.45 2.70
N ILE A 462 2.81 -6.28 3.10
CA ILE A 462 2.82 -6.96 4.40
C ILE A 462 3.11 -6.02 5.59
N THR A 463 3.61 -4.82 5.31
CA THR A 463 3.86 -3.81 6.34
C THR A 463 2.68 -2.83 6.48
N GLN A 464 1.51 -3.09 5.90
CA GLN A 464 0.34 -2.22 6.12
C GLN A 464 -0.25 -2.39 7.52
N LYS A 465 -0.80 -1.30 8.08
CA LYS A 465 -1.46 -1.32 9.40
C LYS A 465 -2.63 -2.29 9.49
N THR A 466 -3.40 -2.40 8.40
CA THR A 466 -4.53 -3.32 8.27
C THR A 466 -4.18 -4.38 7.24
N LEU A 467 -3.93 -5.62 7.70
CA LEU A 467 -3.69 -6.77 6.84
C LEU A 467 -4.94 -7.64 6.83
N ARG A 468 -5.41 -7.99 5.62
CA ARG A 468 -6.43 -9.02 5.42
C ARG A 468 -5.77 -10.27 4.87
N ASP A 469 -6.43 -11.42 5.00
CA ASP A 469 -5.88 -12.72 4.54
C ASP A 469 -5.45 -12.68 3.07
N PHE A 470 -6.26 -12.04 2.21
CA PHE A 470 -5.91 -11.91 0.80
C PHE A 470 -4.70 -10.98 0.55
N ASP A 471 -4.46 -9.98 1.40
CA ASP A 471 -3.29 -9.10 1.29
C ASP A 471 -2.03 -9.90 1.65
N VAL A 472 -2.13 -10.80 2.63
CA VAL A 472 -1.05 -11.71 3.03
C VAL A 472 -0.75 -12.72 1.91
N GLU A 473 -1.77 -13.35 1.34
CA GLU A 473 -1.62 -14.30 0.22
C GLU A 473 -0.98 -13.63 -0.99
N ARG A 474 -1.46 -12.44 -1.36
CA ARG A 474 -0.88 -11.66 -2.45
C ARG A 474 0.57 -11.22 -2.18
N ALA A 475 0.87 -10.83 -0.94
CA ALA A 475 2.24 -10.47 -0.57
C ALA A 475 3.17 -11.69 -0.64
N ARG A 476 2.68 -12.88 -0.28
CA ARG A 476 3.41 -14.16 -0.41
C ARG A 476 3.74 -14.46 -1.86
N GLU A 477 2.77 -14.36 -2.77
CA GLU A 477 3.00 -14.54 -4.21
C GLU A 477 4.09 -13.59 -4.73
N PHE A 478 4.04 -12.31 -4.34
CA PHE A 478 5.08 -11.35 -4.68
C PHE A 478 6.44 -11.71 -4.07
N TRP A 479 6.46 -12.26 -2.86
CA TRP A 479 7.70 -12.65 -2.19
C TRP A 479 8.37 -13.84 -2.88
N GLU A 480 7.60 -14.86 -3.24
CA GLU A 480 8.09 -16.07 -3.93
C GLU A 480 8.66 -15.78 -5.32
N MET A 481 8.17 -14.74 -5.99
CA MET A 481 8.76 -14.24 -7.24
C MET A 481 10.05 -13.43 -7.04
N GLY A 482 10.42 -13.13 -5.79
CA GLY A 482 11.62 -12.40 -5.42
C GLY A 482 12.80 -13.33 -5.05
N PRO A 483 14.02 -12.78 -4.91
CA PRO A 483 15.22 -13.55 -4.59
C PRO A 483 15.39 -13.85 -3.09
N GLU A 484 14.55 -13.27 -2.24
CA GLU A 484 14.72 -13.39 -0.79
C GLU A 484 14.09 -14.68 -0.24
N PRO A 485 14.68 -15.27 0.80
CA PRO A 485 14.16 -16.50 1.42
C PRO A 485 12.76 -16.29 1.98
N ILE A 486 11.88 -17.28 1.79
CA ILE A 486 10.49 -17.25 2.27
C ILE A 486 10.41 -17.23 3.80
N GLU A 487 11.43 -17.77 4.48
CA GLU A 487 11.54 -17.78 5.94
C GLU A 487 11.61 -16.36 6.53
N LEU A 488 12.13 -15.40 5.77
CA LEU A 488 12.17 -14.00 6.20
C LEU A 488 10.75 -13.40 6.23
N PHE A 489 9.94 -13.73 5.22
CA PHE A 489 8.55 -13.30 5.11
C PHE A 489 7.64 -13.99 6.14
N GLU A 490 7.68 -15.33 6.23
CA GLU A 490 6.91 -16.08 7.25
C GLU A 490 7.29 -15.66 8.65
N GLY A 491 8.60 -15.53 8.89
CA GLY A 491 9.11 -15.07 10.16
C GLY A 491 8.56 -13.70 10.50
N TYR A 492 8.56 -12.74 9.57
CA TYR A 492 8.04 -11.40 9.85
C TYR A 492 6.55 -11.41 10.19
N ILE A 493 5.74 -12.20 9.47
CA ILE A 493 4.30 -12.28 9.73
C ILE A 493 4.03 -12.85 11.13
N THR A 494 4.71 -13.95 11.46
CA THR A 494 4.46 -14.74 12.68
C THR A 494 5.14 -14.19 13.93
N ASP A 495 6.12 -13.28 13.79
CA ASP A 495 6.86 -12.71 14.91
C ASP A 495 5.96 -11.84 15.79
N ASP A 496 5.70 -12.25 17.03
CA ASP A 496 5.05 -11.43 18.04
C ASP A 496 6.07 -10.62 18.87
N TYR A 497 7.37 -10.84 18.63
CA TYR A 497 8.51 -10.32 19.40
C TYR A 497 8.49 -10.69 20.87
N GLU A 498 7.86 -11.80 21.23
CA GLU A 498 7.87 -12.35 22.59
C GLU A 498 8.96 -13.42 22.72
N PHE A 499 9.99 -13.12 23.51
CA PHE A 499 11.11 -14.04 23.70
C PHE A 499 11.05 -14.63 25.11
N ALA A 500 11.19 -15.95 25.21
CA ALA A 500 11.39 -16.62 26.49
C ALA A 500 12.80 -16.32 27.03
N SER A 501 12.94 -16.16 28.34
CA SER A 501 14.25 -16.19 28.99
C SER A 501 14.81 -17.61 28.90
N GLU A 502 15.88 -17.79 28.12
CA GLU A 502 16.62 -19.06 28.04
C GLU A 502 17.31 -19.45 29.35
#